data_AF-A0AAU6Y5J3-F1
#
_entry.id   AF-A0AAU6Y5J3-F1
#
_cell.length_a   1.000
_cell.length_b   1.000
_cell.length_c   1.000
_cell.angle_alpha   90.00
_cell.angle_beta   90.00
_cell.angle_gamma   90.00
#
_symmetry.space_group_name_H-M   'P 1'
#
loop_
_entity.id
_entity.type
_entity.pdbx_description
1 polymer ?
#
loop_
_entity_poly.entity_id
_entity_poly.type
_entity_poly.pdbx_seq_one_letter_code
_entity_poly.pdbx_strand_id
1 'polypeptide(L)'
;MKRTKKMFAMVMLLAITQLQAFAQSGVNGLNTATSTLKTYMDPVTNIALVIGGIVGIVGGIRVYSKWNSGDQDINKELMGWGGSCLFLVLSSLIIKAFFGL
;
A
#
# COMPACT_ATOMS: atom_id res chain seq x y z
N MET A 1 17.86 56.06 -15.41
CA MET A 1 17.39 54.92 -16.25
C MET A 1 18.07 53.58 -15.94
N LYS A 2 19.41 53.45 -15.83
CA LYS A 2 20.08 52.15 -15.59
C LYS A 2 19.78 51.51 -14.22
N ARG A 3 19.66 52.30 -13.13
CA ARG A 3 19.29 51.79 -11.79
C ARG A 3 17.86 51.26 -11.72
N THR A 4 16.91 51.95 -12.35
CA THR A 4 15.51 51.53 -12.43
C THR A 4 15.35 50.20 -13.18
N LYS A 5 16.08 50.00 -14.28
CA LYS A 5 16.11 48.72 -15.01
C LYS A 5 16.70 47.57 -14.18
N LYS A 6 17.74 47.83 -13.37
CA LYS A 6 18.32 46.83 -12.45
C LYS A 6 17.36 46.46 -11.31
N MET A 7 16.65 47.44 -10.73
CA MET A 7 15.62 47.17 -9.73
C MET A 7 14.46 46.36 -10.31
N PHE A 8 14.00 46.68 -11.52
CA PHE A 8 12.94 45.93 -12.19
C PHE A 8 13.35 44.47 -12.48
N ALA A 9 14.61 44.25 -12.87
CA ALA A 9 15.15 42.91 -13.08
C ALA A 9 15.25 42.08 -11.79
N MET A 10 15.62 42.70 -10.65
CA MET A 10 15.62 42.03 -9.34
C MET A 10 14.22 41.64 -8.88
N VAL A 11 13.22 42.50 -9.07
CA VAL A 11 11.82 42.21 -8.72
C VAL A 11 11.28 41.06 -9.57
N MET A 12 11.59 41.04 -10.87
CA MET A 12 11.25 39.92 -11.74
C MET A 12 11.90 38.60 -11.31
N LEU A 13 13.17 38.63 -10.92
CA LEU A 13 13.87 37.42 -10.46
C LEU A 13 13.25 36.87 -9.16
N LEU A 14 12.91 37.75 -8.22
CA LEU A 14 12.23 37.36 -6.97
C LEU A 14 10.83 36.79 -7.24
N ALA A 15 10.08 37.36 -8.19
CA ALA A 15 8.78 36.84 -8.59
C ALA A 15 8.87 35.41 -9.20
N ILE A 16 9.91 35.12 -9.97
CA ILE A 16 10.13 33.79 -10.56
C ILE A 16 10.46 32.75 -9.47
N THR A 17 11.20 33.12 -8.42
CA THR A 17 11.49 32.18 -7.31
C THR A 17 10.26 31.81 -6.47
N GLN A 18 9.25 32.69 -6.39
CA GLN A 18 8.01 32.39 -5.68
C GLN A 18 7.16 31.33 -6.41
N LEU A 19 7.19 31.31 -7.75
CA LEU A 19 6.51 30.27 -8.55
C LEU A 19 7.07 28.86 -8.27
N GLN A 20 8.37 28.75 -7.98
CA GLN A 20 8.98 27.46 -7.63
C GLN A 20 8.59 26.98 -6.23
N ALA A 21 8.36 27.89 -5.29
CA ALA A 21 7.88 27.55 -3.94
C ALA A 21 6.47 26.95 -3.95
N PHE A 22 5.59 27.42 -4.84
CA PHE A 22 4.26 26.82 -5.03
C PHE A 22 4.32 25.43 -5.67
N ALA A 23 5.27 25.16 -6.57
CA ALA A 23 5.47 23.82 -7.15
C ALA A 23 6.09 22.82 -6.16
N GLN A 24 6.95 23.28 -5.26
CA GLN A 24 7.56 22.46 -4.22
C GLN A 24 6.53 21.98 -3.17
N SER A 25 5.46 22.75 -2.95
CA SER A 25 4.38 22.37 -2.02
C SER A 25 3.66 21.07 -2.42
N GLY A 26 3.49 20.81 -3.73
CA GLY A 26 2.87 19.59 -4.23
C GLY A 26 3.72 18.34 -4.01
N VAL A 27 5.03 18.43 -4.27
CA VAL A 27 5.98 17.32 -4.07
C VAL A 27 6.20 17.05 -2.58
N ASN A 28 6.31 18.10 -1.76
CA ASN A 28 6.40 17.95 -0.30
C ASN A 28 5.09 17.41 0.30
N GLY A 29 3.93 17.81 -0.21
CA GLY A 29 2.63 17.29 0.19
C GLY A 29 2.46 15.81 -0.16
N LEU A 30 2.86 15.40 -1.38
CA LEU A 30 2.88 14.00 -1.80
C LEU A 30 3.84 13.16 -0.94
N ASN A 31 5.05 13.64 -0.68
CA ASN A 31 6.02 12.96 0.18
C ASN A 31 5.51 12.81 1.61
N THR A 32 4.84 13.84 2.15
CA THR A 32 4.21 13.81 3.48
C THR A 32 3.04 12.84 3.54
N ALA A 33 2.21 12.79 2.49
CA ALA A 33 1.13 11.82 2.38
C ALA A 33 1.67 10.38 2.30
N THR A 34 2.72 10.14 1.50
CA THR A 34 3.36 8.82 1.40
C THR A 34 3.99 8.38 2.72
N SER A 35 4.71 9.27 3.43
CA SER A 35 5.30 8.93 4.73
C SER A 35 4.23 8.64 5.78
N THR A 36 3.12 9.40 5.75
CA THR A 36 1.97 9.17 6.64
C THR A 36 1.32 7.81 6.34
N LEU A 37 1.14 7.47 5.06
CA LEU A 37 0.60 6.17 4.66
C LEU A 37 1.49 5.01 5.14
N LYS A 38 2.82 5.13 5.03
CA LYS A 38 3.75 4.10 5.51
C LYS A 38 3.57 3.79 7.00
N THR A 39 3.35 4.80 7.84
CA THR A 39 3.10 4.61 9.28
C THR A 39 1.85 3.77 9.56
N TYR A 40 0.85 3.81 8.67
CA TYR A 40 -0.37 3.01 8.80
C TYR A 40 -0.27 1.63 8.16
N MET A 41 0.70 1.37 7.27
CA MET A 41 0.77 0.10 6.55
C MET A 41 1.10 -1.09 7.45
N ASP A 42 2.01 -0.93 8.43
CA ASP A 42 2.36 -2.02 9.36
C ASP A 42 1.18 -2.47 10.25
N PRO A 43 0.46 -1.58 10.96
CA PRO A 43 -0.68 -2.01 11.76
C PRO A 43 -1.81 -2.58 10.90
N VAL A 44 -2.06 -2.02 9.71
CA VAL A 44 -3.06 -2.56 8.77
C VAL A 44 -2.68 -3.95 8.28
N THR A 45 -1.40 -4.16 7.93
CA THR A 45 -0.91 -5.47 7.48
C THR A 45 -1.03 -6.52 8.57
N ASN A 46 -0.70 -6.18 9.83
CA ASN A 46 -0.85 -7.10 10.95
C ASN A 46 -2.32 -7.50 11.18
N ILE A 47 -3.26 -6.54 11.13
CA ILE A 47 -4.70 -6.84 11.26
C ILE A 47 -5.16 -7.74 10.10
N ALA A 48 -4.73 -7.44 8.87
CA ALA A 48 -5.07 -8.24 7.70
C ALA A 48 -4.54 -9.68 7.81
N LEU A 49 -3.32 -9.86 8.31
CA LEU A 49 -2.74 -11.19 8.56
C LEU A 49 -3.52 -11.98 9.62
N VAL A 50 -3.94 -11.32 10.71
CA VAL A 50 -4.75 -11.96 11.76
C VAL A 50 -6.10 -12.41 11.19
N ILE A 51 -6.80 -11.54 10.45
CA ILE A 51 -8.07 -11.89 9.81
C ILE A 51 -7.87 -13.02 8.78
N GLY A 52 -6.82 -12.94 7.97
CA GLY A 52 -6.46 -13.98 7.01
C GLY A 52 -6.21 -15.33 7.67
N GLY A 53 -5.55 -15.35 8.83
CA GLY A 53 -5.35 -16.55 9.64
C GLY A 53 -6.67 -17.15 10.14
N ILE A 54 -7.57 -16.33 10.68
CA ILE A 54 -8.88 -16.78 11.16
C ILE A 54 -9.70 -17.39 10.02
N VAL A 55 -9.79 -16.70 8.87
CA VAL A 55 -10.54 -17.19 7.70
C VAL A 55 -9.90 -18.47 7.14
N GLY A 56 -8.56 -18.54 7.12
CA GLY A 56 -7.83 -19.74 6.70
C GLY A 56 -8.15 -20.97 7.56
N ILE A 57 -8.23 -20.80 8.88
CA ILE A 57 -8.60 -21.88 9.82
C ILE A 57 -10.03 -22.34 9.57
N VAL A 58 -10.99 -21.42 9.41
CA VAL A 58 -12.40 -21.77 9.14
C VAL A 58 -12.55 -22.52 7.81
N GLY A 59 -11.83 -22.09 6.77
CA GLY A 59 -11.76 -22.80 5.49
C GLY A 59 -11.19 -24.21 5.65
N GLY A 60 -10.12 -24.36 6.43
CA GLY A 60 -9.48 -25.65 6.69
C GLY A 60 -10.39 -26.62 7.44
N ILE A 61 -11.14 -26.12 8.43
CA ILE A 61 -12.14 -26.93 9.15
C ILE A 61 -13.25 -27.41 8.19
N ARG A 62 -13.71 -26.55 7.25
CA ARG A 62 -14.69 -26.96 6.24
C ARG A 62 -14.17 -28.08 5.34
N VAL A 63 -12.95 -27.93 4.83
CA VAL A 63 -12.30 -28.95 3.99
C VAL A 63 -12.15 -30.25 4.78
N TYR A 64 -11.70 -30.19 6.03
CA TYR A 64 -11.61 -31.37 6.90
C TYR A 64 -12.97 -32.05 7.09
N SER A 65 -14.02 -31.28 7.35
CA SER A 65 -15.38 -31.81 7.50
C SER A 65 -15.83 -32.54 6.24
N LYS A 66 -15.62 -31.93 5.07
CA LYS A 66 -15.94 -32.51 3.75
C LYS A 66 -15.16 -33.79 3.47
N TRP A 67 -13.89 -33.82 3.86
CA TRP A 67 -13.02 -34.98 3.71
C TRP A 67 -13.52 -36.16 4.54
N ASN A 68 -13.91 -35.89 5.79
CA ASN A 68 -14.43 -36.91 6.70
C ASN A 68 -15.83 -37.41 6.30
N SER A 69 -16.59 -36.61 5.54
CA SER A 69 -17.88 -37.00 4.97
C SER A 69 -17.80 -37.79 3.66
N GLY A 70 -16.59 -37.98 3.10
CA GLY A 70 -16.40 -38.69 1.83
C GLY A 70 -16.94 -37.95 0.60
N ASP A 71 -17.00 -36.61 0.65
CA ASP A 71 -17.44 -35.77 -0.47
C ASP A 71 -16.49 -35.99 -1.69
N GLN A 72 -17.06 -36.28 -2.86
CA GLN A 72 -16.28 -36.49 -4.09
C GLN A 72 -15.55 -35.22 -4.55
N ASP A 73 -16.05 -34.04 -4.15
CA ASP A 73 -15.45 -32.76 -4.51
C ASP A 73 -14.30 -32.33 -3.58
N ILE A 74 -13.88 -33.17 -2.62
CA ILE A 74 -12.88 -32.80 -1.62
C ILE A 74 -11.56 -32.34 -2.23
N ASN A 75 -11.11 -32.98 -3.31
CA ASN A 75 -9.84 -32.61 -3.97
C ASN A 75 -9.90 -31.18 -4.55
N LYS A 76 -11.08 -30.79 -5.07
CA LYS A 76 -11.31 -29.44 -5.61
C LYS A 76 -11.35 -28.41 -4.51
N GLU A 77 -12.01 -28.70 -3.39
CA GLU A 77 -12.05 -27.79 -2.24
C GLU A 77 -10.70 -27.68 -1.54
N LEU A 78 -9.96 -28.77 -1.39
CA LEU A 78 -8.60 -28.78 -0.83
C LEU A 78 -7.65 -27.94 -1.68
N MET A 79 -7.68 -28.11 -3.01
CA MET A 79 -6.89 -27.27 -3.93
C MET A 79 -7.31 -25.79 -3.87
N GLY A 80 -8.60 -25.50 -3.81
CA GLY A 80 -9.11 -24.12 -3.70
C GLY A 80 -8.72 -23.45 -2.37
N TRP A 81 -8.79 -24.18 -1.27
CA TRP A 81 -8.35 -23.72 0.05
C TRP A 81 -6.82 -23.55 0.11
N GLY A 82 -6.07 -24.54 -0.38
CA GLY A 82 -4.60 -24.48 -0.40
C GLY A 82 -4.08 -23.31 -1.25
N GLY A 83 -4.66 -23.09 -2.43
CA GLY A 83 -4.31 -21.96 -3.30
C GLY A 83 -4.65 -20.59 -2.69
N SER A 84 -5.79 -20.48 -2.00
CA SER A 84 -6.19 -19.24 -1.32
C SER A 84 -5.32 -18.94 -0.10
N CYS A 85 -4.92 -19.94 0.68
CA CYS A 85 -3.94 -19.76 1.76
C CYS A 85 -2.58 -19.28 1.23
N LEU A 86 -2.08 -19.86 0.14
CA LEU A 86 -0.83 -19.42 -0.48
C LEU A 86 -0.92 -17.97 -0.99
N PHE A 87 -2.03 -17.62 -1.63
CA PHE A 87 -2.28 -16.26 -2.09
C PHE A 87 -2.28 -15.24 -0.94
N LEU A 88 -2.89 -15.55 0.21
CA LEU A 88 -2.91 -14.66 1.37
C LEU A 88 -1.51 -14.38 1.93
N VAL A 89 -0.63 -15.39 1.95
CA VAL A 89 0.78 -15.22 2.37
C VAL A 89 1.55 -14.35 1.37
N LEU A 90 1.41 -14.64 0.07
CA LEU A 90 2.09 -13.90 -0.99
C LEU A 90 1.62 -12.44 -1.09
N SER A 91 0.33 -12.19 -0.88
CA SER A 91 -0.27 -10.85 -0.83
C SER A 91 0.44 -9.95 0.18
N SER A 92 0.75 -10.47 1.37
CA SER A 92 1.47 -9.70 2.39
C SER A 92 2.89 -9.32 1.95
N LEU A 93 3.60 -10.21 1.25
CA LEU A 93 4.92 -9.94 0.68
C LEU A 93 4.86 -8.86 -0.41
N ILE A 94 3.84 -8.92 -1.27
CA ILE A 94 3.63 -7.96 -2.34
C ILE A 94 3.35 -6.56 -1.76
N ILE A 95 2.48 -6.45 -0.75
CA ILE A 95 2.21 -5.18 -0.07
C ILE A 95 3.50 -4.60 0.53
N LYS A 96 4.28 -5.41 1.27
CA LYS A 96 5.58 -4.97 1.82
C LYS A 96 6.54 -4.48 0.71
N ALA A 97 6.66 -5.24 -0.38
CA ALA A 97 7.51 -4.89 -1.52
C ALA A 97 7.11 -3.57 -2.21
N PHE A 98 5.81 -3.32 -2.40
CA PHE A 98 5.33 -2.07 -3.01
C PHE A 98 5.59 -0.84 -2.14
N PHE A 99 5.54 -0.98 -0.82
CA PHE A 99 5.78 0.14 0.11
C PHE A 99 7.25 0.28 0.55
N GLY A 100 8.13 -0.61 0.09
CA GLY A 100 9.54 -0.63 0.45
C GLY A 100 9.78 -0.87 1.94
N LEU A 101 8.95 -1.75 2.53
CA LEU A 101 9.03 -2.24 3.91
C LEU A 101 9.80 -3.56 3.97
#